data_AF-A0A2X3EDL8-F1
#
_entry.id   AF-A0A2X3EDL8-F1
#
_cell.length_a   1.000
_cell.length_b   1.000
_cell.length_c   1.000
_cell.angle_alpha   90.00
_cell.angle_beta   90.00
_cell.angle_gamma   90.00
#
_symmetry.space_group_name_H-M   'P 1'
#
loop_
_entity.id
_entity.type
_entity.pdbx_description
1 polymer ?
#
loop_
_entity_poly.entity_id
_entity_poly.type
_entity_poly.pdbx_seq_one_letter_code
_entity_poly.pdbx_strand_id
1 'polypeptide(L)'
;MRYSRAGAVWCAIYLSAVFCLPSAAADEMVQESRCVKGSILLNHRLEKEYVEDDFHIFYSLQGRDALKYQYDSSGSGVPDSIKDIAGQLQAAKYLYSSVLGLRFPLQQKIYAQARQINVYVLQLPKGNGLAFDRVAAETMSDGRQLPCGLKFVLNAALEPARNITPAHEFFHLYQYGYAVFKQKWYLEGMARWMENSFKAPEKKYPAALSASSLRQ
;
A
#
# COMPACT_ATOMS: atom_id res chain seq x y z
N MET A 1 41.77 -76.50 -16.31
CA MET A 1 41.80 -75.34 -17.23
C MET A 1 41.24 -74.13 -16.50
N ARG A 2 42.03 -73.05 -16.43
CA ARG A 2 41.66 -71.74 -15.85
C ARG A 2 40.81 -70.95 -16.85
N TYR A 3 39.76 -70.27 -16.41
CA TYR A 3 39.23 -69.01 -16.97
C TYR A 3 38.34 -68.38 -15.86
N SER A 4 38.82 -67.40 -15.09
CA SER A 4 38.97 -65.94 -15.32
C SER A 4 37.75 -65.15 -14.81
N ARG A 5 38.02 -64.25 -13.85
CA ARG A 5 37.09 -63.27 -13.27
C ARG A 5 36.87 -62.10 -14.23
N ALA A 6 35.62 -61.67 -14.39
CA ALA A 6 35.19 -60.31 -14.72
C ALA A 6 33.71 -60.25 -14.30
N GLY A 7 33.21 -59.35 -13.47
CA GLY A 7 33.45 -57.91 -13.34
C GLY A 7 32.05 -57.31 -13.22
N ALA A 8 31.56 -57.11 -12.00
CA ALA A 8 30.23 -56.56 -11.76
C ALA A 8 30.23 -55.07 -12.15
N VAL A 9 29.55 -54.74 -13.24
CA VAL A 9 29.31 -53.35 -13.65
C VAL A 9 28.03 -52.90 -12.97
N TRP A 10 28.16 -52.16 -11.87
CA TRP A 10 27.07 -51.39 -11.28
C TRP A 10 26.82 -50.17 -12.17
N CYS A 11 25.73 -50.19 -12.92
CA CYS A 11 25.25 -49.02 -13.65
C CYS A 11 24.46 -48.14 -12.66
N ALA A 12 25.17 -47.24 -11.97
CA ALA A 12 24.53 -46.19 -11.19
C ALA A 12 23.95 -45.15 -12.16
N ILE A 13 22.64 -45.24 -12.42
CA ILE A 13 21.89 -44.20 -13.13
C ILE A 13 21.76 -43.02 -12.16
N TYR A 14 22.60 -42.01 -12.35
CA TYR A 14 22.45 -40.72 -11.69
C TYR A 14 21.19 -40.03 -12.21
N LEU A 15 20.14 -39.98 -11.39
CA LEU A 15 19.08 -38.98 -11.58
C LEU A 15 19.72 -37.61 -11.38
N SER A 16 20.01 -36.90 -12.47
CA SER A 16 20.27 -35.47 -12.44
C SER A 16 18.99 -34.76 -12.00
N ALA A 17 18.85 -34.54 -10.70
CA ALA A 17 17.91 -33.56 -10.18
C ALA A 17 18.29 -32.21 -10.79
N VAL A 18 17.48 -31.73 -11.73
CA VAL A 18 17.49 -30.32 -12.13
C VAL A 18 17.04 -29.55 -10.91
N PHE A 19 17.98 -29.20 -10.05
CA PHE A 19 17.78 -28.17 -9.05
C PHE A 19 17.49 -26.89 -9.83
N CYS A 20 16.23 -26.45 -9.84
CA CYS A 20 15.93 -25.04 -10.05
C CYS A 20 16.63 -24.28 -8.91
N LEU A 21 17.89 -23.93 -9.15
CA LEU A 21 18.60 -22.99 -8.30
C LEU A 21 17.74 -21.72 -8.27
N PRO A 22 17.34 -21.22 -7.08
CA PRO A 22 16.72 -19.91 -7.01
C PRO A 22 17.74 -18.93 -7.60
N SER A 23 17.35 -18.18 -8.63
CA SER A 23 18.21 -17.21 -9.30
C SER A 23 18.66 -16.14 -8.28
N ALA A 24 19.82 -16.33 -7.66
CA ALA A 24 20.50 -15.29 -6.90
C ALA A 24 20.70 -14.02 -7.76
N ALA A 25 20.76 -14.18 -9.09
CA ALA A 25 20.82 -13.10 -10.07
C ALA A 25 19.54 -12.23 -10.14
N ALA A 26 18.36 -12.74 -9.75
CA ALA A 26 17.13 -11.94 -9.79
C ALA A 26 17.08 -10.87 -8.68
N ASP A 27 17.71 -11.16 -7.53
CA ASP A 27 17.80 -10.21 -6.42
C ASP A 27 18.78 -9.06 -6.74
N GLU A 28 19.77 -9.29 -7.60
CA GLU A 28 20.79 -8.32 -7.98
C GLU A 28 20.29 -7.22 -8.95
N MET A 29 19.17 -7.46 -9.65
CA MET A 29 18.64 -6.51 -10.65
C MET A 29 17.79 -5.37 -10.06
N VAL A 30 17.34 -5.49 -8.80
CA VAL A 30 16.50 -4.47 -8.16
C VAL A 30 17.38 -3.44 -7.46
N GLN A 31 17.60 -2.31 -8.12
CA GLN A 31 18.34 -1.20 -7.55
C GLN A 31 17.53 -0.53 -6.43
N GLU A 32 18.16 -0.33 -5.28
CA GLU A 32 17.57 0.43 -4.17
C GLU A 32 17.24 1.87 -4.58
N SER A 33 16.04 2.32 -4.22
CA SER A 33 15.61 3.70 -4.39
C SER A 33 16.38 4.58 -3.41
N ARG A 34 17.20 5.48 -3.97
CA ARG A 34 17.88 6.50 -3.18
C ARG A 34 16.86 7.40 -2.50
N CYS A 35 17.11 7.76 -1.24
CA CYS A 35 16.38 8.83 -0.61
C CYS A 35 16.70 10.16 -1.29
N VAL A 36 15.70 10.74 -1.96
CA VAL A 36 15.82 12.03 -2.63
C VAL A 36 15.24 13.16 -1.77
N LYS A 37 15.61 14.40 -2.08
CA LYS A 37 14.95 15.57 -1.50
C LYS A 37 13.53 15.67 -2.03
N GLY A 38 12.56 15.73 -1.12
CA GLY A 38 11.16 15.97 -1.41
C GLY A 38 10.85 17.45 -1.67
N SER A 39 9.73 17.70 -2.33
CA SER A 39 9.26 19.06 -2.65
C SER A 39 7.78 19.29 -2.39
N ILE A 40 7.05 18.25 -1.96
CA ILE A 40 5.60 18.30 -1.79
C ILE A 40 5.23 19.25 -0.66
N LEU A 41 6.00 19.24 0.44
CA LEU A 41 5.68 20.02 1.62
C LEU A 41 6.32 21.42 1.66
N LEU A 42 7.05 21.85 0.62
CA LEU A 42 7.80 23.12 0.65
C LEU A 42 6.93 24.35 0.95
N ASN A 43 5.68 24.33 0.50
CA ASN A 43 4.71 25.41 0.70
C ASN A 43 3.57 25.03 1.67
N HIS A 44 3.78 23.97 2.45
CA HIS A 44 2.77 23.39 3.33
C HIS A 44 3.32 23.25 4.74
N ARG A 45 2.47 23.55 5.72
CA ARG A 45 2.74 23.30 7.13
C ARG A 45 1.60 22.47 7.70
N LEU A 46 1.94 21.26 8.13
CA LEU A 46 1.03 20.32 8.77
C LEU A 46 1.43 20.20 10.23
N GLU A 47 0.72 20.89 11.11
CA GLU A 47 1.10 21.03 12.52
C GLU A 47 0.75 19.81 13.37
N LYS A 48 -0.08 18.90 12.87
CA LYS A 48 -0.48 17.67 13.57
C LYS A 48 0.10 16.44 12.88
N GLU A 49 0.36 15.44 13.70
CA GLU A 49 0.79 14.10 13.29
C GLU A 49 0.01 13.08 14.12
N TYR A 50 -0.49 12.05 13.46
CA TYR A 50 -1.04 10.85 14.07
C TYR A 50 -0.29 9.64 13.54
N VAL A 51 0.17 8.77 14.43
CA VAL A 51 0.99 7.60 14.08
C VAL A 51 0.22 6.33 14.40
N GLU A 52 0.12 5.45 13.40
CA GLU A 52 -0.46 4.11 13.53
C GLU A 52 0.52 3.12 12.88
N ASP A 53 1.21 2.31 13.68
CA ASP A 53 2.33 1.46 13.24
C ASP A 53 3.37 2.23 12.40
N ASP A 54 3.51 1.86 11.12
CA ASP A 54 4.46 2.42 10.15
C ASP A 54 3.91 3.67 9.43
N PHE A 55 2.64 4.01 9.68
CA PHE A 55 1.94 5.10 9.02
C PHE A 55 2.01 6.39 9.84
N HIS A 56 2.61 7.40 9.26
CA HIS A 56 2.69 8.75 9.84
C HIS A 56 1.75 9.67 9.07
N ILE A 57 0.61 10.00 9.66
CA ILE A 57 -0.44 10.83 9.05
C ILE A 57 -0.26 12.27 9.52
N PHE A 58 0.20 13.13 8.62
CA PHE A 58 0.34 14.55 8.86
C PHE A 58 -0.87 15.31 8.33
N TYR A 59 -1.39 16.23 9.14
CA TYR A 59 -2.59 17.00 8.81
C TYR A 59 -2.57 18.37 9.49
N SER A 60 -3.51 19.22 9.08
CA SER A 60 -3.73 20.54 9.67
C SER A 60 -5.20 20.72 10.04
N LEU A 61 -5.46 21.45 11.12
CA LEU A 61 -6.80 21.86 11.53
C LEU A 61 -7.13 23.29 11.08
N GLN A 62 -6.15 24.01 10.52
CA GLN A 62 -6.28 25.43 10.19
C GLN A 62 -5.56 25.81 8.90
N GLY A 63 -5.94 26.95 8.32
CA GLY A 63 -5.33 27.45 7.09
C GLY A 63 -5.71 26.66 5.84
N ARG A 64 -4.89 26.76 4.79
CA ARG A 64 -5.19 26.27 3.43
C ARG A 64 -5.38 24.76 3.32
N ASP A 65 -4.72 23.98 4.18
CA ASP A 65 -4.73 22.52 4.17
C ASP A 65 -5.55 21.95 5.34
N ALA A 66 -6.40 22.78 5.95
CA ALA A 66 -7.27 22.36 7.04
C ALA A 66 -8.19 21.21 6.58
N LEU A 67 -8.31 20.18 7.42
CA LEU A 67 -9.28 19.12 7.21
C LEU A 67 -10.69 19.71 7.08
N LYS A 68 -11.47 19.21 6.13
CA LYS A 68 -12.90 19.56 6.02
C LYS A 68 -13.71 18.91 7.14
N TYR A 69 -13.37 17.68 7.52
CA TYR A 69 -14.08 16.90 8.53
C TYR A 69 -13.23 16.80 9.80
N GLN A 70 -13.44 17.74 10.72
CA GLN A 70 -12.65 17.89 11.95
C GLN A 70 -13.33 17.34 13.21
N TYR A 71 -14.52 16.74 13.07
CA TYR A 71 -15.27 16.23 14.22
C TYR A 71 -14.47 15.13 14.93
N ASP A 72 -14.39 15.22 16.26
CA ASP A 72 -13.79 14.21 17.13
C ASP A 72 -14.85 13.75 18.12
N SER A 73 -15.53 12.66 17.78
CA SER A 73 -16.58 12.07 18.61
C SER A 73 -16.08 11.56 19.97
N SER A 74 -14.78 11.27 20.06
CA SER A 74 -14.17 10.66 21.25
C SER A 74 -13.54 11.66 22.22
N GLY A 75 -13.33 12.91 21.79
CA GLY A 75 -12.60 13.92 22.56
C GLY A 75 -11.12 13.58 22.76
N SER A 76 -10.52 12.76 21.90
CA SER A 76 -9.10 12.35 21.98
C SER A 76 -8.13 13.42 21.48
N GLY A 77 -8.63 14.48 20.84
CA GLY A 77 -7.85 15.49 20.14
C GLY A 77 -7.47 15.07 18.71
N VAL A 78 -7.96 13.93 18.22
CA VAL A 78 -7.73 13.41 16.86
C VAL A 78 -9.07 13.30 16.13
N PRO A 79 -9.26 14.03 15.02
CA PRO A 79 -10.48 13.95 14.23
C PRO A 79 -10.81 12.53 13.78
N ASP A 80 -12.10 12.21 13.72
CA ASP A 80 -12.61 10.92 13.27
C ASP A 80 -12.13 10.58 11.85
N SER A 81 -12.03 11.58 10.98
CA SER A 81 -11.49 11.42 9.63
C SER A 81 -10.05 10.89 9.61
N ILE A 82 -9.20 11.28 10.56
CA ILE A 82 -7.82 10.79 10.68
C ILE A 82 -7.80 9.34 11.21
N LYS A 83 -8.66 9.04 12.18
CA LYS A 83 -8.82 7.66 12.70
C LYS A 83 -9.36 6.72 11.63
N ASP A 84 -10.28 7.17 10.79
CA ASP A 84 -10.81 6.40 9.66
C ASP A 84 -9.73 6.11 8.62
N ILE A 85 -8.86 7.10 8.30
CA ILE A 85 -7.70 6.88 7.43
C ILE A 85 -6.80 5.79 8.02
N ALA A 86 -6.43 5.91 9.29
CA ALA A 86 -5.59 4.93 9.97
C ALA A 86 -6.21 3.53 9.95
N GLY A 87 -7.51 3.42 10.28
CA GLY A 87 -8.25 2.16 10.26
C GLY A 87 -8.27 1.51 8.87
N GLN A 88 -8.47 2.29 7.81
CA GLN A 88 -8.38 1.79 6.43
C GLN A 88 -6.98 1.29 6.08
N LEU A 89 -5.93 2.01 6.49
CA LEU A 89 -4.54 1.62 6.20
C LEU A 89 -4.16 0.33 6.92
N GLN A 90 -4.61 0.15 8.17
CA GLN A 90 -4.41 -1.09 8.92
C GLN A 90 -5.18 -2.25 8.28
N ALA A 91 -6.44 -2.05 7.91
CA ALA A 91 -7.23 -3.06 7.21
C ALA A 91 -6.60 -3.44 5.86
N ALA A 92 -6.11 -2.47 5.12
CA ALA A 92 -5.43 -2.68 3.85
C ALA A 92 -4.08 -3.38 4.02
N LYS A 93 -3.27 -3.02 5.02
CA LYS A 93 -2.01 -3.70 5.37
C LYS A 93 -2.27 -5.17 5.67
N TYR A 94 -3.28 -5.46 6.48
CA TYR A 94 -3.67 -6.84 6.79
C TYR A 94 -4.11 -7.60 5.54
N LEU A 95 -5.01 -7.04 4.73
CA LEU A 95 -5.47 -7.70 3.51
C LEU A 95 -4.31 -7.96 2.54
N TYR A 96 -3.51 -6.95 2.24
CA TYR A 96 -2.48 -7.04 1.22
C TYR A 96 -1.32 -7.93 1.66
N SER A 97 -0.84 -7.80 2.90
CA SER A 97 0.32 -8.55 3.36
C SER A 97 0.00 -9.87 4.01
N SER A 98 -1.02 -9.93 4.88
CA SER A 98 -1.32 -11.14 5.63
C SER A 98 -2.22 -12.11 4.87
N VAL A 99 -3.21 -11.59 4.12
CA VAL A 99 -4.15 -12.44 3.38
C VAL A 99 -3.66 -12.74 1.95
N LEU A 100 -3.24 -11.72 1.21
CA LEU A 100 -2.76 -11.88 -0.18
C LEU A 100 -1.26 -12.24 -0.28
N GLY A 101 -0.52 -12.15 0.83
CA GLY A 101 0.90 -12.51 0.86
C GLY A 101 1.83 -11.51 0.17
N LEU A 102 1.36 -10.28 -0.10
CA LEU A 102 2.21 -9.25 -0.70
C LEU A 102 3.22 -8.73 0.33
N ARG A 103 4.47 -8.61 -0.08
CA ARG A 103 5.54 -8.05 0.75
C ARG A 103 5.22 -6.60 1.06
N PHE A 104 5.11 -6.29 2.34
CA PHE A 104 4.85 -4.93 2.82
C PHE A 104 5.86 -3.94 2.22
N PRO A 105 5.48 -2.74 1.77
CA PRO A 105 6.37 -1.86 1.01
C PRO A 105 7.70 -1.58 1.69
N LEU A 106 7.71 -1.31 3.00
CA LEU A 106 8.96 -1.06 3.75
C LEU A 106 9.88 -2.28 3.87
N GLN A 107 9.38 -3.49 3.58
CA GLN A 107 10.17 -4.72 3.55
C GLN A 107 10.70 -5.05 2.14
N GLN A 108 10.34 -4.27 1.12
CA GLN A 108 10.81 -4.49 -0.24
C GLN A 108 12.20 -3.87 -0.42
N LYS A 109 13.12 -4.61 -1.06
CA LYS A 109 14.51 -4.19 -1.25
C LYS A 109 14.66 -2.82 -1.91
N ILE A 110 13.84 -2.54 -2.92
CA ILE A 110 13.82 -1.23 -3.59
C ILE A 110 13.56 -0.07 -2.63
N TYR A 111 12.95 -0.31 -1.47
CA TYR A 111 12.60 0.70 -0.47
C TYR A 111 13.44 0.61 0.81
N ALA A 112 14.62 -0.02 0.78
CA ALA A 112 15.50 -0.18 1.94
C ALA A 112 15.85 1.15 2.66
N GLN A 113 15.79 2.29 1.97
CA GLN A 113 16.05 3.61 2.57
C GLN A 113 14.80 4.29 3.18
N ALA A 114 13.61 3.73 3.00
CA ALA A 114 12.38 4.25 3.60
C ALA A 114 12.26 3.76 5.04
N ARG A 115 12.04 4.68 5.97
CA ARG A 115 11.85 4.38 7.40
C ARG A 115 10.39 4.29 7.81
N GLN A 116 9.51 4.87 7.01
CA GLN A 116 8.09 5.02 7.33
C GLN A 116 7.27 5.26 6.05
N ILE A 117 5.95 5.16 6.19
CA ILE A 117 4.98 5.57 5.18
C ILE A 117 4.34 6.88 5.62
N ASN A 118 4.67 7.95 4.90
CA ASN A 118 4.15 9.29 5.16
C ASN A 118 2.84 9.52 4.40
N VAL A 119 1.79 9.87 5.13
CA VAL A 119 0.49 10.24 4.59
C VAL A 119 0.30 11.73 4.82
N TYR A 120 0.20 12.50 3.75
CA TYR A 120 -0.01 13.94 3.86
C TYR A 120 -1.45 14.27 3.49
N VAL A 121 -2.20 14.87 4.41
CA VAL A 121 -3.55 15.34 4.13
C VAL A 121 -3.48 16.81 3.73
N LEU A 122 -3.64 17.09 2.44
CA LEU A 122 -3.42 18.40 1.82
C LEU A 122 -4.65 18.85 1.02
N GLN A 123 -4.85 20.15 0.84
CA GLN A 123 -5.82 20.61 -0.14
C GLN A 123 -5.32 20.29 -1.56
N LEU A 124 -6.03 19.42 -2.27
CA LEU A 124 -5.73 19.09 -3.65
C LEU A 124 -6.64 19.86 -4.61
N PRO A 125 -6.12 20.36 -5.74
CA PRO A 125 -6.95 21.04 -6.74
C PRO A 125 -7.89 20.06 -7.47
N LYS A 126 -7.48 18.79 -7.62
CA LYS A 126 -8.24 17.70 -8.25
C LYS A 126 -7.87 16.36 -7.63
N GLY A 127 -8.80 15.41 -7.68
CA GLY A 127 -8.59 14.05 -7.18
C GLY A 127 -8.74 13.94 -5.66
N ASN A 128 -8.78 12.70 -5.20
CA ASN A 128 -8.90 12.36 -3.78
C ASN A 128 -7.56 11.95 -3.16
N GLY A 129 -6.59 11.56 -3.98
CA GLY A 129 -5.27 11.16 -3.54
C GLY A 129 -4.27 11.07 -4.69
N LEU A 130 -3.01 10.87 -4.31
CA LEU A 130 -1.89 10.62 -5.23
C LEU A 130 -0.74 9.92 -4.50
N ALA A 131 -0.36 8.74 -4.94
CA ALA A 131 0.81 8.01 -4.49
C ALA A 131 2.10 8.36 -5.26
N PHE A 132 3.24 8.19 -4.61
CA PHE A 132 4.57 8.43 -5.18
C PHE A 132 5.45 7.20 -5.05
N ASP A 133 6.30 6.98 -6.05
CA ASP A 133 7.13 5.79 -6.23
C ASP A 133 8.55 5.93 -5.64
N ARG A 134 9.00 7.16 -5.39
CA ARG A 134 10.34 7.47 -4.87
C ARG A 134 10.34 7.57 -3.36
N VAL A 135 11.40 7.05 -2.74
CA VAL A 135 11.72 7.34 -1.34
C VAL A 135 12.19 8.78 -1.24
N ALA A 136 11.55 9.58 -0.38
CA ALA A 136 11.88 10.99 -0.25
C ALA A 136 11.85 11.46 1.21
N ALA A 137 12.75 12.39 1.53
CA ALA A 137 12.70 13.19 2.75
C ALA A 137 12.06 14.54 2.42
N GLU A 138 10.86 14.79 2.94
CA GLU A 138 10.16 16.07 2.74
C GLU A 138 10.66 17.13 3.73
N THR A 139 10.49 18.39 3.36
CA THR A 139 10.74 19.54 4.23
C THR A 139 9.50 20.41 4.22
N MET A 140 8.94 20.66 5.40
CA MET A 140 7.80 21.56 5.57
C MET A 140 8.22 23.02 5.36
N SER A 141 7.24 23.91 5.15
CA SER A 141 7.50 25.33 4.92
C SER A 141 8.14 26.05 6.11
N ASP A 142 8.08 25.47 7.32
CA ASP A 142 8.76 25.98 8.52
C ASP A 142 10.19 25.42 8.70
N GLY A 143 10.69 24.67 7.71
CA GLY A 143 12.02 24.06 7.73
C GLY A 143 12.09 22.72 8.46
N ARG A 144 10.98 22.23 9.04
CA ARG A 144 10.97 20.89 9.66
C ARG A 144 11.20 19.81 8.60
N GLN A 145 12.27 19.06 8.77
CA GLN A 145 12.63 17.95 7.88
C GLN A 145 12.03 16.64 8.40
N LEU A 146 11.42 15.87 7.50
CA LEU A 146 10.87 14.55 7.79
C LEU A 146 11.85 13.44 7.38
N PRO A 147 11.80 12.27 8.03
CA PRO A 147 12.59 11.11 7.62
C PRO A 147 12.31 10.68 6.18
N CYS A 148 13.29 10.04 5.55
CA CYS A 148 13.11 9.36 4.28
C CYS A 148 11.97 8.33 4.40
N GLY A 149 10.95 8.46 3.57
CA GLY A 149 9.80 7.57 3.59
C GLY A 149 9.19 7.38 2.21
N LEU A 150 8.35 6.35 2.11
CA LEU A 150 7.35 6.28 1.05
C LEU A 150 6.25 7.29 1.37
N LYS A 151 5.49 7.70 0.35
CA LYS A 151 4.47 8.72 0.58
C LYS A 151 3.31 8.65 -0.39
N PHE A 152 2.17 9.07 0.10
CA PHE A 152 1.03 9.46 -0.71
C PHE A 152 0.31 10.63 -0.06
N VAL A 153 -0.44 11.36 -0.87
CA VAL A 153 -1.23 12.51 -0.45
C VAL A 153 -2.69 12.13 -0.51
N LEU A 154 -3.47 12.61 0.45
CA LEU A 154 -4.92 12.54 0.46
C LEU A 154 -5.50 13.96 0.46
N ASN A 155 -6.65 14.14 -0.18
CA ASN A 155 -7.32 15.42 -0.20
C ASN A 155 -7.89 15.74 1.20
N ALA A 156 -7.64 16.93 1.73
CA ALA A 156 -8.20 17.40 3.00
C ALA A 156 -9.74 17.50 3.00
N ALA A 157 -10.35 17.54 1.81
CA ALA A 157 -11.80 17.47 1.62
C ALA A 157 -12.37 16.05 1.55
N LEU A 158 -11.53 15.01 1.68
CA LEU A 158 -11.95 13.61 1.68
C LEU A 158 -12.80 13.28 2.91
N GLU A 159 -13.85 12.48 2.73
CA GLU A 159 -14.64 11.87 3.82
C GLU A 159 -14.28 10.38 3.92
N PRO A 160 -13.30 9.99 4.75
CA PRO A 160 -12.73 8.65 4.68
C PRO A 160 -13.71 7.55 5.07
N ALA A 161 -14.62 7.81 6.02
CA ALA A 161 -15.72 6.89 6.37
C ALA A 161 -16.54 6.39 5.16
N ARG A 162 -16.55 7.14 4.04
CA ARG A 162 -17.32 6.84 2.83
C ARG A 162 -16.47 6.70 1.58
N ASN A 163 -15.15 6.76 1.71
CA ASN A 163 -14.24 6.79 0.58
C ASN A 163 -12.99 5.97 0.86
N ILE A 164 -12.76 4.96 0.02
CA ILE A 164 -11.69 3.97 0.16
C ILE A 164 -10.34 4.45 -0.41
N THR A 165 -10.24 5.72 -0.83
CA THR A 165 -9.01 6.32 -1.38
C THR A 165 -7.76 6.02 -0.54
N PRO A 166 -7.76 6.07 0.80
CA PRO A 166 -6.58 5.71 1.59
C PRO A 166 -6.02 4.32 1.27
N ALA A 167 -6.87 3.30 1.19
CA ALA A 167 -6.45 1.95 0.83
C ALA A 167 -6.04 1.83 -0.65
N HIS A 168 -6.65 2.62 -1.55
CA HIS A 168 -6.28 2.71 -2.97
C HIS A 168 -4.86 3.27 -3.14
N GLU A 169 -4.59 4.44 -2.56
CA GLU A 169 -3.27 5.08 -2.67
C GLU A 169 -2.18 4.25 -1.98
N PHE A 170 -2.53 3.58 -0.89
CA PHE A 170 -1.60 2.66 -0.25
C PHE A 170 -1.28 1.44 -1.13
N PHE A 171 -2.25 0.92 -1.89
CA PHE A 171 -2.00 -0.20 -2.80
C PHE A 171 -1.02 0.17 -3.92
N HIS A 172 -1.03 1.41 -4.41
CA HIS A 172 -0.03 1.88 -5.38
C HIS A 172 1.41 1.71 -4.85
N LEU A 173 1.65 1.88 -3.54
CA LEU A 173 2.98 1.66 -2.96
C LEU A 173 3.45 0.20 -3.07
N TYR A 174 2.53 -0.77 -2.98
CA TYR A 174 2.86 -2.17 -3.27
C TYR A 174 3.22 -2.33 -4.75
N GLN A 175 2.38 -1.81 -5.65
CA GLN A 175 2.57 -1.95 -7.10
C GLN A 175 3.93 -1.39 -7.55
N TYR A 176 4.29 -0.21 -7.06
CA TYR A 176 5.55 0.45 -7.39
C TYR A 176 6.77 -0.34 -6.93
N GLY A 177 6.65 -1.09 -5.85
CA GLY A 177 7.72 -1.94 -5.36
C GLY A 177 7.91 -3.24 -6.15
N TYR A 178 6.83 -3.77 -6.74
CA TYR A 178 6.86 -5.00 -7.53
C TYR A 178 7.22 -4.82 -9.00
N ALA A 179 6.95 -3.65 -9.60
CA ALA A 179 7.20 -3.44 -11.02
C ALA A 179 7.55 -1.99 -11.36
N VAL A 180 8.47 -1.84 -12.32
CA VAL A 180 8.74 -0.55 -12.99
C VAL A 180 7.65 -0.17 -14.00
N PHE A 181 6.72 -1.09 -14.26
CA PHE A 181 5.62 -0.91 -15.22
C PHE A 181 4.51 -0.03 -14.65
N LYS A 182 4.41 1.21 -15.16
CA LYS A 182 3.52 2.24 -14.61
C LYS A 182 2.43 2.69 -15.59
N GLN A 183 1.93 1.77 -16.40
CA GLN A 183 0.81 2.09 -17.30
C GLN A 183 -0.44 2.38 -16.47
N LYS A 184 -1.09 3.52 -16.74
CA LYS A 184 -2.21 4.02 -15.92
C LYS A 184 -3.34 3.00 -15.79
N TRP A 185 -3.72 2.36 -16.89
CA TRP A 185 -4.80 1.36 -16.88
C TRP A 185 -4.48 0.17 -15.96
N TYR A 186 -3.20 -0.19 -15.81
CA TYR A 186 -2.76 -1.28 -14.96
C TYR A 186 -2.77 -0.87 -13.49
N LEU A 187 -2.11 0.24 -13.15
CA LEU A 187 -2.02 0.72 -11.77
C LEU A 187 -3.41 1.03 -11.20
N GLU A 188 -4.15 1.91 -11.88
CA GLU A 188 -5.50 2.32 -11.47
C GLU A 188 -6.50 1.16 -11.56
N GLY A 189 -6.38 0.32 -12.58
CA GLY A 189 -7.28 -0.82 -12.80
C GLY A 189 -7.17 -1.84 -11.67
N MET A 190 -5.94 -2.22 -11.31
CA MET A 190 -5.73 -3.14 -10.19
C MET A 190 -6.06 -2.51 -8.83
N ALA A 191 -5.75 -1.22 -8.63
CA ALA A 191 -6.13 -0.53 -7.40
C ALA A 191 -7.65 -0.50 -7.24
N ARG A 192 -8.40 -0.13 -8.29
CA ARG A 192 -9.87 -0.19 -8.31
C ARG A 192 -10.44 -1.59 -8.14
N TRP A 193 -9.78 -2.60 -8.73
CA TRP A 193 -10.19 -3.99 -8.52
C TRP A 193 -10.07 -4.36 -7.04
N MET A 194 -9.00 -3.90 -6.39
CA MET A 194 -8.75 -4.18 -4.97
C MET A 194 -9.68 -3.45 -4.01
N GLU A 195 -10.18 -2.28 -4.38
CA GLU A 195 -11.24 -1.59 -3.63
C GLU A 195 -12.48 -2.48 -3.39
N ASN A 196 -12.78 -3.40 -4.31
CA ASN A 196 -13.96 -4.27 -4.18
C ASN A 196 -13.89 -5.18 -2.95
N SER A 197 -12.70 -5.52 -2.48
CA SER A 197 -12.49 -6.33 -1.26
C SER A 197 -12.96 -5.62 0.02
N PHE A 198 -13.09 -4.28 -0.02
CA PHE A 198 -13.53 -3.46 1.11
C PHE A 198 -15.00 -3.05 1.02
N LYS A 199 -15.70 -3.39 -0.07
CA LYS A 199 -17.13 -3.12 -0.20
C LYS A 199 -17.89 -4.13 0.66
N ALA A 200 -18.93 -3.63 1.34
CA ALA A 200 -19.89 -4.51 1.98
C ALA A 200 -20.48 -5.48 0.93
N PRO A 201 -20.68 -6.76 1.26
CA PRO A 201 -21.34 -7.68 0.36
C PRO A 201 -22.72 -7.12 0.00
N GLU A 202 -23.03 -7.05 -1.30
CA GLU A 202 -24.38 -6.69 -1.73
C GLU A 202 -25.37 -7.65 -1.06
N LYS A 203 -26.34 -7.09 -0.33
CA LYS A 203 -27.50 -7.86 0.10
C LYS A 203 -28.26 -8.27 -1.16
N LYS A 204 -27.98 -9.45 -1.70
CA LYS A 204 -28.84 -10.09 -2.69
C LYS A 204 -30.15 -10.45 -1.99
N TYR A 205 -31.14 -9.55 -2.06
CA TYR A 205 -32.52 -9.97 -1.81
C TYR A 205 -32.94 -10.87 -2.97
N PRO A 206 -33.27 -12.15 -2.74
CA PRO A 206 -33.84 -12.96 -3.81
C PRO A 206 -35.16 -12.31 -4.24
N ALA A 207 -35.28 -12.02 -5.52
CA ALA A 207 -36.45 -11.40 -6.16
C ALA A 207 -37.71 -12.28 -6.17
N ALA A 208 -37.87 -13.19 -5.19
CA ALA A 208 -38.89 -14.23 -5.19
C ALA A 208 -39.71 -14.29 -3.89
N LEU A 209 -39.97 -13.14 -3.24
CA LEU A 209 -40.89 -13.07 -2.10
C LEU A 209 -41.91 -11.91 -2.15
N SER A 210 -42.03 -11.16 -3.25
CA SER A 210 -43.08 -10.12 -3.39
C SER A 210 -44.29 -10.52 -4.23
N ALA A 211 -44.42 -11.77 -4.67
CA ALA A 211 -45.47 -12.20 -5.60
C ALA A 211 -46.31 -13.41 -5.13
N SER A 212 -46.67 -13.49 -3.85
CA SER A 212 -47.64 -14.49 -3.38
C SER A 212 -48.57 -14.02 -2.25
N SER A 213 -48.81 -12.70 -2.16
CA SER A 213 -49.84 -12.14 -1.30
C SER A 213 -50.68 -11.17 -2.13
N LEU A 214 -51.61 -11.72 -2.94
CA LEU A 214 -52.84 -11.08 -3.43
C LEU A 214 -53.52 -12.07 -4.40
N ARG A 215 -54.22 -13.05 -3.82
CA ARG A 215 -55.41 -13.66 -4.40
C ARG A 215 -56.43 -13.79 -3.28
N GLN A 216 -57.28 -12.78 -3.14
CA GLN A 216 -58.66 -12.91 -2.71
C GLN A 216 -59.50 -12.59 -3.95
#